data_AF-A0A1M7D2T4-F1
#
_entry.id   AF-A0A1M7D2T4-F1
#
_cell.length_a   1.000
_cell.length_b   1.000
_cell.length_c   1.000
_cell.angle_alpha   90.00
_cell.angle_beta   90.00
_cell.angle_gamma   90.00
#
_symmetry.space_group_name_H-M   'P 1'
#
loop_
_entity.id
_entity.type
_entity.pdbx_description
1 polymer ?
#
loop_
_entity_poly.entity_id
_entity_poly.type
_entity_poly.pdbx_seq_one_letter_code
_entity_poly.pdbx_strand_id
1 'polypeptide(L)'
;MKPLHFINDSLNSQEGRSRQQGKYHPIVSFLISLAITIIILLIIGFFYLISTFSIEGGETLSQIENEHILQLYISILIFAIAVFIATLYLRTNKKYTALGILVFPILFVLYTSVYLLENNFNHTTFSKVIWMQSMYKPEKMAKTLVRDKKLIGLTRAQVKDMLGKGSKEYGDIGTGYSRIEYWVLNHWTLTVFFQKDKVIDSELRLPYNSFWSR
;
A
#
# COMPACT_ATOMS: atom_id res chain seq x y z
N MET A 1 -43.04 14.24 -79.09
CA MET A 1 -43.59 13.55 -77.90
C MET A 1 -42.70 12.38 -77.54
N LYS A 2 -42.02 12.48 -76.38
CA LYS A 2 -41.27 11.46 -75.63
C LYS A 2 -41.07 12.03 -74.19
N PRO A 3 -40.85 11.17 -73.18
CA PRO A 3 -41.62 11.20 -71.92
C PRO A 3 -40.98 12.01 -70.79
N LEU A 4 -41.83 12.34 -69.80
CA LEU A 4 -41.48 12.91 -68.49
C LEU A 4 -40.62 11.93 -67.68
N HIS A 5 -39.43 12.38 -67.28
CA HIS A 5 -38.64 11.74 -66.23
C HIS A 5 -39.08 12.29 -64.87
N PHE A 6 -39.73 11.46 -64.06
CA PHE A 6 -39.83 11.66 -62.62
C PHE A 6 -38.47 11.35 -62.00
N ILE A 7 -37.85 12.35 -61.36
CA ILE A 7 -36.68 12.14 -60.49
C ILE A 7 -37.20 12.07 -59.06
N ASN A 8 -36.94 10.92 -58.43
CA ASN A 8 -37.19 10.61 -57.04
C ASN A 8 -36.24 11.44 -56.13
N ASP A 9 -36.71 12.58 -55.63
CA ASP A 9 -36.03 13.38 -54.60
C ASP A 9 -36.45 13.00 -53.17
N SER A 10 -36.43 11.71 -52.82
CA SER A 10 -36.94 11.27 -51.51
C SER A 10 -36.11 10.22 -50.76
N LEU A 11 -34.80 10.10 -51.03
CA LEU A 11 -33.96 9.10 -50.34
C LEU A 11 -32.62 9.56 -49.77
N ASN A 12 -32.26 10.85 -49.86
CA ASN A 12 -30.98 11.36 -49.30
C ASN A 12 -31.11 12.31 -48.09
N SER A 13 -32.29 12.44 -47.47
CA SER A 13 -32.50 13.39 -46.36
C SER A 13 -32.39 12.81 -44.95
N GLN A 14 -31.85 11.59 -44.76
CA GLN A 14 -31.77 10.95 -43.44
C GLN A 14 -30.37 10.70 -42.86
N GLU A 15 -29.27 10.94 -43.58
CA GLU A 15 -27.92 10.86 -42.97
C GLU A 15 -27.51 12.09 -42.15
N GLY A 16 -28.33 13.15 -42.14
CA GLY A 16 -27.99 14.44 -41.55
C GLY A 16 -28.51 14.71 -40.14
N ARG A 17 -29.09 13.73 -39.42
CA ARG A 17 -29.63 13.97 -38.07
C ARG A 17 -28.84 13.24 -36.99
N SER A 18 -28.27 14.04 -36.08
CA SER A 18 -27.97 13.71 -34.68
C SER A 18 -26.66 12.99 -34.33
N ARG A 19 -25.52 13.50 -34.80
CA ARG A 19 -24.32 13.61 -33.93
C ARG A 19 -24.19 15.03 -33.38
N GLN A 20 -25.26 15.55 -32.80
CA GLN A 20 -25.12 16.57 -31.75
C GLN A 20 -24.68 15.86 -30.48
N GLN A 21 -23.40 15.44 -30.44
CA GLN A 21 -22.76 15.24 -29.14
C GLN A 21 -22.72 16.63 -28.50
N GLY A 22 -23.58 16.86 -27.51
CA GLY A 22 -23.53 18.07 -26.70
C GLY A 22 -22.09 18.31 -26.28
N LYS A 23 -21.47 19.38 -26.80
CA LYS A 23 -20.16 19.81 -26.34
C LYS A 23 -20.36 20.28 -24.90
N TYR A 24 -20.17 19.36 -23.96
CA TYR A 24 -20.11 19.72 -22.55
C TYR A 24 -19.07 20.83 -22.37
N HIS A 25 -19.39 21.78 -21.50
CA HIS A 25 -18.44 22.80 -21.10
C HIS A 25 -17.15 22.12 -20.60
N PRO A 26 -15.95 22.63 -20.92
CA PRO A 26 -14.66 22.05 -20.51
C PRO A 26 -14.60 21.56 -19.06
N ILE A 27 -15.13 22.37 -18.15
CA ILE A 27 -15.19 22.08 -16.70
C ILE A 27 -16.09 20.88 -16.40
N VAL A 28 -17.26 20.80 -17.05
CA VAL A 28 -18.21 19.69 -16.86
C VAL A 28 -17.59 18.38 -17.33
N SER A 29 -16.89 18.39 -18.46
CA SER A 29 -16.20 17.20 -18.96
C SER A 29 -15.08 16.73 -18.01
N PHE A 30 -14.33 17.67 -17.43
CA PHE A 30 -13.33 17.36 -16.40
C PHE A 30 -13.98 16.69 -15.18
N LEU A 31 -15.03 17.30 -14.62
CA LEU A 31 -15.70 16.81 -13.41
C LEU A 31 -16.32 15.41 -13.61
N ILE A 32 -16.96 15.16 -14.76
CA ILE A 32 -17.53 13.84 -15.06
C ILE A 32 -16.42 12.79 -15.13
N SER A 33 -15.32 13.08 -15.84
CA SER A 33 -14.20 12.13 -15.92
C SER A 33 -13.56 11.86 -14.56
N LEU A 34 -13.39 12.90 -13.74
CA LEU A 34 -12.85 12.77 -12.40
C LEU A 34 -13.75 11.90 -11.51
N ALA A 35 -15.06 12.13 -11.52
CA ALA A 35 -16.02 11.36 -10.74
C ALA A 35 -16.00 9.86 -11.13
N ILE A 36 -15.99 9.56 -12.43
CA ILE A 36 -15.92 8.18 -12.93
C ILE A 36 -14.60 7.51 -12.48
N THR A 37 -13.47 8.20 -12.61
CA THR A 37 -12.17 7.66 -12.18
C THR A 37 -12.15 7.37 -10.68
N ILE A 38 -12.71 8.26 -9.85
CA ILE A 38 -12.81 8.04 -8.40
C ILE A 38 -13.67 6.82 -8.10
N ILE A 39 -14.85 6.68 -8.72
CA ILE A 39 -15.76 5.55 -8.48
C ILE A 39 -15.09 4.22 -8.85
N ILE A 40 -14.43 4.14 -10.01
CA ILE A 40 -13.74 2.92 -10.44
C ILE A 40 -12.65 2.52 -9.43
N LEU A 41 -11.88 3.49 -8.95
CA LEU A 41 -10.80 3.22 -8.00
C LEU A 41 -11.32 2.85 -6.61
N LEU A 42 -12.44 3.42 -6.17
CA LEU A 42 -13.11 3.00 -4.94
C LEU A 42 -13.62 1.56 -5.04
N ILE A 43 -14.17 1.16 -6.20
CA ILE A 43 -14.59 -0.23 -6.42
C ILE A 43 -13.39 -1.18 -6.37
N ILE A 44 -12.29 -0.85 -7.06
CA ILE A 44 -11.06 -1.65 -7.02
C ILE A 44 -10.51 -1.72 -5.58
N GLY A 45 -10.46 -0.59 -4.87
CA GLY A 45 -10.02 -0.51 -3.49
C GLY A 45 -10.90 -1.33 -2.54
N PHE A 46 -12.21 -1.35 -2.76
CA PHE A 46 -13.14 -2.17 -1.99
C PHE A 46 -12.91 -3.67 -2.20
N PHE A 47 -12.71 -4.11 -3.45
CA PHE A 47 -12.36 -5.51 -3.73
C PHE A 47 -10.99 -5.92 -3.16
N TYR A 48 -10.03 -5.00 -3.21
CA TYR A 48 -8.73 -5.19 -2.57
C TYR A 48 -8.89 -5.36 -1.05
N LEU A 49 -9.62 -4.44 -0.39
CA LEU A 49 -9.89 -4.50 1.04
C LEU A 49 -10.53 -5.83 1.45
N ILE A 50 -11.58 -6.27 0.75
CA ILE A 50 -12.24 -7.55 1.03
C ILE A 50 -11.27 -8.73 0.91
N SER A 51 -10.37 -8.69 -0.08
CA SER A 51 -9.38 -9.75 -0.29
C SER A 51 -8.30 -9.74 0.80
N THR A 52 -7.95 -8.57 1.33
CA THR A 52 -6.98 -8.40 2.44
C THR A 52 -7.59 -8.57 3.83
N PHE A 53 -8.91 -8.46 4.03
CA PHE A 53 -9.55 -8.73 5.32
C PHE A 53 -9.52 -10.22 5.72
N SER A 54 -9.01 -11.10 4.86
CA SER A 54 -8.66 -12.50 5.20
C SER A 54 -7.27 -12.66 5.84
N ILE A 55 -6.55 -11.57 6.10
CA ILE A 55 -5.23 -11.61 6.73
C ILE A 55 -5.41 -11.83 8.24
N GLU A 56 -5.25 -13.09 8.66
CA GLU A 56 -5.06 -13.47 10.04
C GLU A 56 -3.84 -12.73 10.60
N GLY A 57 -3.97 -12.15 11.80
CA GLY A 57 -2.90 -11.33 12.39
C GLY A 57 -1.57 -12.08 12.60
N GLY A 58 -0.55 -11.40 13.14
CA GLY A 58 0.77 -12.01 13.37
C GLY A 58 1.78 -11.83 12.24
N GLU A 59 1.51 -10.92 11.31
CA GLU A 59 2.41 -10.52 10.24
C GLU A 59 3.74 -10.00 10.77
N THR A 60 4.80 -10.41 10.11
CA THR A 60 6.16 -9.95 10.35
C THR A 60 6.39 -8.58 9.70
N LEU A 61 7.34 -7.83 10.25
CA LEU A 61 7.80 -6.56 9.67
C LEU A 61 8.12 -6.69 8.17
N SER A 62 8.78 -7.77 7.77
CA SER A 62 9.12 -8.00 6.37
C SER A 62 7.90 -8.20 5.48
N GLN A 63 6.83 -8.83 5.98
CA GLN A 63 5.59 -9.01 5.22
C GLN A 63 4.91 -7.65 4.99
N ILE A 64 4.70 -6.89 6.06
CA ILE A 64 4.09 -5.55 5.99
C ILE A 64 4.91 -4.61 5.09
N GLU A 65 6.24 -4.65 5.19
CA GLU A 65 7.10 -3.85 4.32
C GLU A 65 6.95 -4.22 2.84
N ASN A 66 6.85 -5.52 2.54
CA ASN A 66 6.63 -6.01 1.18
C ASN A 66 5.23 -5.64 0.65
N GLU A 67 4.21 -5.63 1.50
CA GLU A 67 2.86 -5.18 1.12
C GLU A 67 2.83 -3.71 0.74
N HIS A 68 3.50 -2.84 1.52
CA HIS A 68 3.61 -1.43 1.16
C HIS A 68 4.34 -1.22 -0.18
N ILE A 69 5.38 -2.02 -0.45
CA ILE A 69 6.10 -2.00 -1.75
C ILE A 69 5.16 -2.47 -2.88
N LEU A 70 4.40 -3.54 -2.66
CA LEU A 70 3.42 -4.06 -3.62
C LEU A 70 2.34 -3.01 -3.93
N GLN A 71 1.85 -2.32 -2.90
CA GLN A 71 0.88 -1.23 -3.05
C GLN A 71 1.43 -0.09 -3.91
N LEU A 72 2.72 0.26 -3.77
CA LEU A 72 3.38 1.21 -4.66
C LEU A 72 3.39 0.71 -6.10
N TYR A 73 3.77 -0.54 -6.37
CA TYR A 73 3.76 -1.10 -7.72
C TYR A 73 2.38 -1.08 -8.37
N ILE A 74 1.33 -1.44 -7.60
CA ILE A 74 -0.06 -1.37 -8.07
C ILE A 74 -0.43 0.08 -8.41
N SER A 75 -0.04 1.06 -7.57
CA SER A 75 -0.31 2.48 -7.84
C SER A 75 0.36 2.99 -9.12
N ILE A 76 1.61 2.57 -9.38
CA ILE A 76 2.35 2.91 -10.61
C ILE A 76 1.68 2.27 -11.82
N LEU A 77 1.21 1.03 -11.72
CA LEU A 77 0.50 0.34 -12.80
C LEU A 77 -0.81 1.07 -13.15
N ILE A 78 -1.59 1.46 -12.14
CA ILE A 78 -2.81 2.26 -12.32
C ILE A 78 -2.49 3.58 -13.03
N PHE A 79 -1.42 4.25 -12.61
CA PHE A 79 -0.96 5.48 -13.25
C PHE A 79 -0.56 5.26 -14.72
N ALA A 80 0.18 4.20 -15.03
CA ALA A 80 0.56 3.88 -16.41
C ALA A 80 -0.67 3.65 -17.32
N ILE A 81 -1.68 2.92 -16.83
CA ILE A 81 -2.95 2.70 -17.54
C ILE A 81 -3.68 4.03 -17.74
N ALA A 82 -3.73 4.88 -16.70
CA ALA A 82 -4.37 6.19 -16.80
C ALA A 82 -3.68 7.10 -17.81
N VAL A 83 -2.34 7.09 -17.88
CA VAL A 83 -1.56 7.81 -18.91
C VAL A 83 -1.88 7.31 -20.31
N PHE A 84 -1.99 6.00 -20.50
CA PHE A 84 -2.37 5.42 -21.78
C PHE A 84 -3.77 5.89 -22.21
N ILE A 85 -4.76 5.80 -21.31
CA ILE A 85 -6.13 6.26 -21.59
C ILE A 85 -6.16 7.76 -21.86
N ALA A 86 -5.51 8.58 -21.02
CA ALA A 86 -5.43 10.02 -21.19
C ALA A 86 -4.83 10.41 -22.55
N THR A 87 -3.82 9.68 -23.03
CA THR A 87 -3.22 9.90 -24.36
C THR A 87 -4.23 9.68 -25.49
N LEU A 88 -5.11 8.68 -25.39
CA LEU A 88 -6.20 8.49 -26.37
C LEU A 88 -7.18 9.68 -26.38
N TYR A 89 -7.51 10.22 -25.19
CA TYR A 89 -8.36 11.41 -25.08
C TYR A 89 -7.67 12.69 -25.59
N LEU A 90 -6.36 12.81 -25.39
CA LEU A 90 -5.58 13.92 -25.95
C LEU A 90 -5.57 13.91 -27.49
N ARG A 91 -5.45 12.73 -28.11
CA ARG A 91 -5.55 12.58 -29.58
C ARG A 91 -6.90 13.01 -30.15
N THR A 92 -7.97 12.92 -29.36
CA THR A 92 -9.32 13.40 -29.75
C THR A 92 -9.58 14.85 -29.35
N ASN A 93 -8.54 15.60 -28.98
CA ASN A 93 -8.58 16.99 -28.55
C ASN A 93 -9.42 17.23 -27.27
N LYS A 94 -9.61 16.20 -26.44
CA LYS A 94 -10.34 16.24 -25.16
C LYS A 94 -9.39 16.44 -23.98
N LYS A 95 -8.69 17.58 -23.98
CA LYS A 95 -7.64 17.90 -22.99
C LYS A 95 -8.13 17.88 -21.54
N TYR A 96 -9.30 18.44 -21.29
CA TYR A 96 -9.87 18.52 -19.93
C TYR A 96 -10.32 17.17 -19.38
N THR A 97 -10.83 16.27 -20.23
CA THR A 97 -11.13 14.88 -19.86
C THR A 97 -9.85 14.12 -19.49
N ALA A 98 -8.79 14.29 -20.29
CA ALA A 98 -7.49 13.66 -20.02
C ALA A 98 -6.89 14.13 -18.68
N LEU A 99 -6.99 15.42 -18.36
CA LEU A 99 -6.57 15.94 -17.06
C LEU A 99 -7.38 15.33 -15.90
N GLY A 100 -8.70 15.22 -16.04
CA GLY A 100 -9.56 14.62 -15.00
C GLY A 100 -9.20 13.17 -14.69
N ILE A 101 -8.79 12.41 -15.72
CA ILE A 101 -8.31 11.02 -15.57
C ILE A 101 -6.97 10.95 -14.84
N LEU A 102 -6.07 11.93 -15.02
CA LEU A 102 -4.70 11.88 -14.51
C LEU A 102 -4.54 12.37 -13.08
N VAL A 103 -5.36 13.33 -12.63
CA VAL A 103 -5.18 13.97 -11.31
C VAL A 103 -5.17 12.94 -10.18
N PHE A 104 -6.14 12.03 -10.16
CA PHE A 104 -6.25 11.07 -9.06
C PHE A 104 -5.12 10.03 -9.06
N PRO A 105 -4.77 9.36 -10.17
CA PRO A 105 -3.62 8.44 -10.22
C PRO A 105 -2.30 9.09 -9.81
N ILE A 106 -2.07 10.37 -10.15
CA ILE A 106 -0.90 11.12 -9.69
C ILE A 106 -0.92 11.25 -8.16
N LEU A 107 -2.03 11.73 -7.60
CA LEU A 107 -2.18 11.88 -6.14
C LEU A 107 -2.03 10.54 -5.42
N PHE A 108 -2.54 9.46 -6.01
CA PHE A 108 -2.46 8.13 -5.44
C PHE A 108 -1.01 7.62 -5.37
N VAL A 109 -0.23 7.77 -6.45
CA VAL A 109 1.20 7.42 -6.45
C VAL A 109 1.99 8.27 -5.45
N LEU A 110 1.68 9.57 -5.34
CA LEU A 110 2.33 10.45 -4.35
C LEU A 110 2.01 9.99 -2.93
N TYR A 111 0.75 9.68 -2.65
CA TYR A 111 0.31 9.18 -1.36
C TYR A 111 1.01 7.88 -0.97
N THR A 112 1.01 6.87 -1.86
CA THR A 112 1.66 5.58 -1.59
C THR A 112 3.17 5.72 -1.45
N SER A 113 3.80 6.62 -2.20
CA SER A 113 5.24 6.91 -2.08
C SER A 113 5.60 7.55 -0.74
N VAL A 114 4.85 8.55 -0.29
CA VAL A 114 5.06 9.20 1.02
C VAL A 114 4.82 8.20 2.15
N TYR A 115 3.75 7.41 2.05
CA TYR A 115 3.43 6.38 3.03
C TYR A 115 4.54 5.32 3.14
N LEU A 116 5.10 4.88 2.00
CA LEU A 116 6.22 3.95 1.96
C LEU A 116 7.49 4.57 2.59
N LEU A 117 7.78 5.84 2.28
CA LEU A 117 8.94 6.53 2.84
C LEU A 117 8.85 6.61 4.36
N GLU A 118 7.70 7.01 4.90
CA GLU A 118 7.49 7.18 6.33
C GLU A 118 7.53 5.86 7.10
N ASN A 119 6.95 4.79 6.55
CA ASN A 119 6.77 3.52 7.27
C ASN A 119 7.89 2.51 7.04
N ASN A 120 8.52 2.50 5.86
CA ASN A 120 9.55 1.54 5.48
C ASN A 120 10.96 2.13 5.44
N PHE A 121 11.15 3.42 5.14
CA PHE A 121 12.51 3.96 4.93
C PHE A 121 12.96 4.96 6.00
N ASN A 122 12.04 5.45 6.83
CA ASN A 122 12.39 6.38 7.89
C ASN A 122 12.93 5.63 9.12
N HIS A 123 14.25 5.60 9.25
CA HIS A 123 14.96 4.87 10.30
C HIS A 123 15.39 5.75 11.46
N THR A 124 15.58 5.12 12.62
CA THR A 124 16.13 5.80 13.80
C THR A 124 17.21 4.93 14.39
N THR A 125 18.41 5.50 14.53
CA THR A 125 19.55 4.83 15.15
C THR A 125 19.18 4.35 16.55
N PHE A 126 19.62 3.14 16.89
CA PHE A 126 19.41 2.58 18.22
C PHE A 126 20.11 3.42 19.29
N SER A 127 19.36 3.79 20.33
CA SER A 127 19.89 4.44 21.54
C SER A 127 19.48 3.65 22.78
N LYS A 128 20.47 3.08 23.48
CA LYS A 128 20.25 2.33 24.73
C LYS A 128 19.53 3.19 25.78
N VAL A 129 19.89 4.48 25.88
CA VAL A 129 19.29 5.40 26.86
C VAL A 129 17.79 5.55 26.62
N ILE A 130 17.39 5.87 25.39
CA ILE A 130 15.97 6.06 25.02
C ILE A 130 15.21 4.72 25.16
N TRP A 131 15.84 3.62 24.74
CA TRP A 131 15.26 2.30 24.83
C TRP A 131 14.97 1.88 26.27
N MET A 132 15.91 2.12 27.19
CA MET A 132 15.79 1.71 28.60
C MET A 132 14.81 2.57 29.39
N GLN A 133 14.63 3.84 29.03
CA GLN A 133 13.67 4.74 29.68
C GLN A 133 12.21 4.44 29.31
N SER A 134 11.98 3.76 28.19
CA SER A 134 10.63 3.57 27.64
C SER A 134 9.99 2.28 28.15
N MET A 135 8.77 2.37 28.71
CA MET A 135 7.95 1.21 29.08
C MET A 135 7.60 0.36 27.86
N TYR A 136 7.12 1.02 26.80
CA TYR A 136 6.97 0.44 25.45
C TYR A 136 8.13 0.89 24.59
N LYS A 137 8.79 -0.05 23.90
CA LYS A 137 10.00 0.26 23.16
C LYS A 137 9.70 1.07 21.88
N PRO A 138 10.56 2.03 21.49
CA PRO A 138 10.30 2.83 20.30
C PRO A 138 10.25 1.98 19.02
N GLU A 139 9.16 2.11 18.25
CA GLU A 139 8.92 1.31 17.05
C GLU A 139 10.04 1.44 16.01
N LYS A 140 10.39 2.67 15.62
CA LYS A 140 11.41 2.90 14.58
C LYS A 140 12.78 2.32 14.96
N MET A 141 13.13 2.32 16.24
CA MET A 141 14.36 1.68 16.73
C MET A 141 14.25 0.15 16.66
N ALA A 142 13.11 -0.42 17.06
CA ALA A 142 12.87 -1.86 16.98
C ALA A 142 12.90 -2.37 15.53
N LYS A 143 12.26 -1.64 14.60
CA LYS A 143 12.34 -1.91 13.14
C LYS A 143 13.78 -1.91 12.66
N THR A 144 14.56 -0.90 13.05
CA THR A 144 15.98 -0.77 12.67
C THR A 144 16.82 -1.93 13.22
N LEU A 145 16.60 -2.36 14.47
CA LEU A 145 17.33 -3.49 15.08
C LEU A 145 17.12 -4.80 14.30
N VAL A 146 15.87 -5.10 13.94
CA VAL A 146 15.51 -6.32 13.20
C VAL A 146 16.05 -6.29 11.78
N ARG A 147 15.85 -5.17 11.06
CA ARG A 147 16.30 -5.03 9.68
C ARG A 147 17.82 -5.15 9.54
N ASP A 148 18.55 -4.47 10.42
CA ASP A 148 20.02 -4.46 10.38
C ASP A 148 20.63 -5.76 10.94
N LYS A 149 19.80 -6.70 11.41
CA LYS A 149 20.22 -7.96 12.05
C LYS A 149 21.24 -7.75 13.18
N LYS A 150 21.14 -6.62 13.89
CA LYS A 150 22.12 -6.17 14.90
C LYS A 150 22.23 -7.10 16.11
N LEU A 151 21.20 -7.91 16.34
CA LEU A 151 21.14 -8.84 17.47
C LEU A 151 21.72 -10.22 17.14
N ILE A 152 21.82 -10.57 15.86
CA ILE A 152 22.22 -11.91 15.42
C ILE A 152 23.65 -12.22 15.90
N GLY A 153 23.84 -13.41 16.46
CA GLY A 153 25.12 -13.88 16.99
C GLY A 153 25.47 -13.36 18.39
N LEU A 154 24.73 -12.37 18.92
CA LEU A 154 24.91 -11.94 20.32
C LEU A 154 24.50 -13.03 21.30
N THR A 155 25.13 -13.05 22.46
CA THR A 155 24.73 -13.91 23.59
C THR A 155 23.54 -13.32 24.32
N ARG A 156 22.83 -14.15 25.09
CA ARG A 156 21.73 -13.66 25.95
C ARG A 156 22.16 -12.55 26.91
N ALA A 157 23.36 -12.68 27.49
CA ALA A 157 23.90 -11.66 28.38
C ALA A 157 24.11 -10.32 27.64
N GLN A 158 24.68 -10.35 26.43
CA GLN A 158 24.86 -9.16 25.61
C GLN A 158 23.53 -8.52 25.18
N VAL A 159 22.54 -9.34 24.82
CA VAL A 159 21.19 -8.84 24.49
C VAL A 159 20.54 -8.17 25.71
N LYS A 160 20.65 -8.78 26.90
CA LYS A 160 20.10 -8.21 28.14
C LYS A 160 20.83 -6.94 28.58
N ASP A 161 22.14 -6.84 28.35
CA ASP A 161 22.85 -5.58 28.55
C ASP A 161 22.36 -4.50 27.58
N MET A 162 22.19 -4.84 26.29
CA MET A 162 21.81 -3.87 25.26
C MET A 162 20.35 -3.41 25.37
N LEU A 163 19.42 -4.35 25.54
CA LEU A 163 17.97 -4.12 25.44
C LEU A 163 17.25 -4.15 26.79
N GLY A 164 17.95 -4.53 27.86
CA GLY A 164 17.36 -4.75 29.18
C GLY A 164 16.57 -6.06 29.28
N LYS A 165 15.83 -6.19 30.39
CA LYS A 165 14.94 -7.32 30.64
C LYS A 165 13.75 -7.29 29.68
N GLY A 166 13.45 -8.44 29.05
CA GLY A 166 12.26 -8.60 28.22
C GLY A 166 10.96 -8.58 29.02
N SER A 167 9.83 -8.37 28.33
CA SER A 167 8.50 -8.47 28.91
C SER A 167 8.13 -9.92 29.22
N LYS A 168 8.56 -10.86 28.36
CA LYS A 168 8.42 -12.31 28.59
C LYS A 168 9.68 -13.04 28.13
N GLU A 169 10.00 -14.16 28.79
CA GLU A 169 11.12 -15.02 28.44
C GLU A 169 10.63 -16.46 28.49
N TYR A 170 10.85 -17.19 27.40
CA TYR A 170 10.44 -18.58 27.23
C TYR A 170 11.67 -19.41 26.89
N GLY A 171 11.76 -20.63 27.40
CA GLY A 171 12.87 -21.53 27.10
C GLY A 171 12.42 -22.98 27.12
N ASP A 172 12.91 -23.73 26.15
CA ASP A 172 12.80 -25.18 26.11
C ASP A 172 14.16 -25.78 26.49
N ILE A 173 14.19 -26.42 27.65
CA ILE A 173 15.38 -27.00 28.27
C ILE A 173 15.92 -28.17 27.42
N GLY A 174 15.05 -28.86 26.68
CA GLY A 174 15.43 -30.05 25.90
C GLY A 174 16.06 -29.74 24.54
N THR A 175 15.63 -28.66 23.89
CA THR A 175 16.11 -28.28 22.54
C THR A 175 17.20 -27.21 22.56
N GLY A 176 17.37 -26.53 23.70
CA GLY A 176 18.25 -25.36 23.81
C GLY A 176 17.74 -24.14 23.02
N TYR A 177 16.48 -24.20 22.57
CA TYR A 177 15.78 -23.09 21.94
C TYR A 177 15.09 -22.24 23.00
N SER A 178 15.19 -20.92 22.87
CA SER A 178 14.53 -19.99 23.79
C SER A 178 14.26 -18.68 23.11
N ARG A 179 13.36 -17.86 23.67
CA ARG A 179 13.05 -16.55 23.11
C ARG A 179 12.79 -15.51 24.21
N ILE A 180 13.10 -14.26 23.89
CA ILE A 180 12.79 -13.11 24.73
C ILE A 180 11.89 -12.18 23.92
N GLU A 181 10.77 -11.77 24.51
CA GLU A 181 9.83 -10.83 23.91
C GLU A 181 9.97 -9.44 24.55
N TYR A 182 9.80 -8.39 23.74
CA TYR A 182 9.76 -6.99 24.16
C TYR A 182 8.53 -6.32 23.56
N TRP A 183 7.76 -5.60 24.39
CA TRP A 183 6.63 -4.80 23.91
C TRP A 183 7.13 -3.51 23.28
N VAL A 184 6.65 -3.25 22.08
CA VAL A 184 7.02 -2.09 21.26
C VAL A 184 5.77 -1.23 21.07
N LEU A 185 5.96 0.08 20.83
CA LEU A 185 4.86 0.99 20.47
C LEU A 185 4.11 0.51 19.22
N ASN A 186 2.88 1.00 19.03
CA ASN A 186 2.01 0.62 17.91
C ASN A 186 1.71 -0.88 17.85
N HIS A 187 1.57 -1.49 19.02
CA HIS A 187 1.20 -2.90 19.23
C HIS A 187 2.21 -3.94 18.75
N TRP A 188 3.38 -3.52 18.28
CA TRP A 188 4.42 -4.43 17.86
C TRP A 188 5.00 -5.23 19.03
N THR A 189 5.44 -6.45 18.74
CA THR A 189 6.23 -7.28 19.65
C THR A 189 7.53 -7.66 18.96
N LEU A 190 8.66 -7.29 19.58
CA LEU A 190 9.98 -7.75 19.16
C LEU A 190 10.27 -9.08 19.86
N THR A 191 10.54 -10.11 19.08
CA THR A 191 10.91 -11.44 19.57
C THR A 191 12.33 -11.73 19.16
N VAL A 192 13.18 -12.05 20.13
CA VAL A 192 14.58 -12.44 19.91
C VAL A 192 14.71 -13.94 20.17
N PHE A 193 15.12 -14.71 19.17
CA PHE A 193 15.21 -16.16 19.23
C PHE A 193 16.66 -16.61 19.43
N PHE A 194 16.85 -17.53 20.37
CA PHE A 194 18.14 -18.05 20.78
C PHE A 194 18.23 -19.55 20.54
N GLN A 195 19.39 -20.00 20.10
CA GLN A 195 19.76 -21.42 20.07
C GLN A 195 21.13 -21.57 20.73
N LYS A 196 21.24 -22.44 21.73
CA LYS A 196 22.49 -22.64 22.49
C LYS A 196 23.10 -21.31 22.98
N ASP A 197 22.25 -20.44 23.53
CA ASP A 197 22.55 -19.11 24.09
C ASP A 197 23.00 -18.01 23.10
N LYS A 198 23.00 -18.28 21.79
CA LYS A 198 23.24 -17.25 20.77
C LYS A 198 21.96 -16.89 20.03
N VAL A 199 21.80 -15.62 19.69
CA VAL A 199 20.70 -15.16 18.84
C VAL A 199 20.87 -15.76 17.45
N ILE A 200 19.87 -16.50 17.01
CA ILE A 200 19.80 -17.04 15.65
C ILE A 200 18.87 -16.22 14.76
N ASP A 201 17.88 -15.56 15.37
CA ASP A 201 16.92 -14.72 14.64
C ASP A 201 16.29 -13.66 15.54
N SER A 202 15.73 -12.62 14.93
CA SER A 202 14.93 -11.62 15.60
C SER A 202 13.84 -11.13 14.67
N GLU A 203 12.61 -11.08 15.17
CA GLU A 203 11.45 -10.68 14.37
C GLU A 203 10.65 -9.61 15.11
N LEU A 204 10.04 -8.71 14.34
CA LEU A 204 9.06 -7.75 14.84
C LEU A 204 7.71 -8.11 14.23
N ARG A 205 6.70 -8.34 15.07
CA ARG A 205 5.36 -8.78 14.62
C ARG A 205 4.25 -7.94 15.24
N LEU A 206 3.20 -7.69 14.46
CA LEU A 206 1.94 -7.19 15.00
C LEU A 206 1.25 -8.30 15.81
N PRO A 207 0.38 -7.97 16.78
CA PRO A 207 -0.27 -8.99 17.57
C PRO A 207 -1.21 -9.80 16.67
N TYR A 208 -1.41 -11.08 17.00
CA TYR A 208 -2.51 -11.83 16.43
C TYR A 208 -3.80 -11.16 16.91
N ASN A 209 -4.49 -10.43 16.05
CA ASN A 209 -5.84 -9.98 16.34
C ASN A 209 -6.75 -11.20 16.29
N SER A 210 -6.83 -11.96 17.40
CA SER A 210 -7.87 -12.96 17.61
C SER A 210 -9.19 -12.25 17.91
N PHE A 211 -9.69 -11.45 16.97
CA PHE A 211 -10.98 -10.78 17.14
C PHE A 211 -12.16 -11.80 17.09
N TRP A 212 -11.88 -13.07 16.77
CA TRP A 212 -12.87 -14.16 16.65
C TRP A 212 -12.50 -15.44 17.44
N SER A 213 -11.87 -15.34 18.60
CA SER A 213 -11.69 -16.49 19.52
C SER A 213 -12.47 -16.34 20.82
N ARG A 214 -13.70 -15.82 20.74
CA ARG A 214 -14.73 -15.95 21.78
C ARG A 214 -16.07 -16.25 21.14
#